data_AF-A0A7H1N1T2-F1
#
_entry.id   AF-A0A7H1N1T2-F1
#
_cell.length_a   1.000
_cell.length_b   1.000
_cell.length_c   1.000
_cell.angle_alpha   90.00
_cell.angle_beta   90.00
_cell.angle_gamma   90.00
#
_symmetry.space_group_name_H-M   'P 1'
#
loop_
_entity.id
_entity.type
_entity.pdbx_description
1 polymer ?
#
loop_
_entity_poly.entity_id
_entity_poly.type
_entity_poly.pdbx_seq_one_letter_code
_entity_poly.pdbx_strand_id
1 'polypeptide(L)'
;MDRTLLGARVFADATLLHRLEQILHPLVREARERFLALERRRGTPLVVLDIPLLYETSSERTCDAVAVVSAPLFLQWQRLRHRPNFSEARVVAILARQLPDAQKRRRADFVIPSGLGKALTRQHIAHIVATLVRGGAGHCDALPVDRARRHQVSKSHA
;
A
#
# COMPACT_ATOMS: atom_id res chain seq x y z
N MET A 1 -26.05 1.64 5.71
CA MET A 1 -25.12 2.31 6.65
C MET A 1 -24.64 3.60 6.00
N ASP A 2 -24.73 4.74 6.70
CA ASP A 2 -24.25 6.02 6.20
C ASP A 2 -22.77 6.21 6.55
N ARG A 3 -21.91 6.17 5.53
CA ARG A 3 -20.45 6.31 5.68
C ARG A 3 -20.01 7.74 5.95
N THR A 4 -20.79 8.73 5.50
CA THR A 4 -20.49 10.14 5.68
C THR A 4 -20.68 10.52 7.14
N LEU A 5 -21.82 10.13 7.72
CA LEU A 5 -22.11 10.37 9.14
C LEU A 5 -21.14 9.62 10.06
N LEU A 6 -20.88 8.33 9.77
CA LEU A 6 -19.91 7.55 10.56
C LEU A 6 -18.52 8.19 10.50
N GLY A 7 -18.05 8.53 9.28
CA GLY A 7 -16.77 9.18 9.06
C GLY A 7 -16.63 10.47 9.85
N ALA A 8 -17.60 11.37 9.76
CA ALA A 8 -17.58 12.63 10.50
C ALA A 8 -17.44 12.42 12.02
N ARG A 9 -18.13 11.41 12.57
CA ARG A 9 -18.12 11.12 14.01
C ARG A 9 -16.81 10.48 14.48
N VAL A 10 -16.29 9.50 13.75
CA VAL A 10 -15.05 8.80 14.17
C VAL A 10 -13.79 9.62 13.88
N PHE A 11 -13.77 10.47 12.86
CA PHE A 11 -12.62 11.33 12.61
C PHE A 11 -12.53 12.53 13.57
N ALA A 12 -13.61 12.86 14.29
CA ALA A 12 -13.63 13.90 15.32
C ALA A 12 -13.25 13.37 16.72
N ASP A 13 -13.26 12.05 16.95
CA ASP A 13 -13.03 11.44 18.26
C ASP A 13 -12.11 10.21 18.12
N ALA A 14 -10.88 10.33 18.65
CA ALA A 14 -9.88 9.28 18.59
C ALA A 14 -10.31 7.99 19.32
N THR A 15 -11.13 8.09 20.37
CA THR A 15 -11.64 6.93 21.11
C THR A 15 -12.64 6.15 20.26
N LEU A 16 -13.54 6.86 19.57
CA LEU A 16 -14.48 6.24 18.64
C LEU A 16 -13.78 5.65 17.42
N LEU A 17 -12.76 6.32 16.90
CA LEU A 17 -11.92 5.79 15.83
C LEU A 17 -11.27 4.48 16.25
N HIS A 18 -10.64 4.46 17.42
CA HIS A 18 -9.99 3.26 17.95
C HIS A 18 -10.99 2.12 18.12
N ARG A 19 -12.18 2.39 18.68
CA ARG A 19 -13.24 1.38 18.83
C ARG A 19 -13.71 0.81 17.49
N LEU A 20 -13.86 1.66 16.48
CA LEU A 20 -14.20 1.23 15.12
C LEU A 20 -13.08 0.36 14.53
N GLU A 21 -11.82 0.78 14.68
CA GLU A 21 -10.64 0.05 14.22
C GLU A 21 -10.56 -1.36 14.86
N GLN A 22 -10.83 -1.50 16.16
CA GLN A 22 -10.85 -2.81 16.84
C GLN A 22 -11.91 -3.78 16.27
N ILE A 23 -13.04 -3.27 15.79
CA ILE A 23 -14.07 -4.08 15.13
C ILE A 23 -13.65 -4.43 13.70
N LEU A 24 -13.14 -3.44 12.96
CA LEU A 24 -12.85 -3.58 11.53
C LEU A 24 -11.58 -4.40 11.26
N HIS A 25 -10.51 -4.21 12.02
CA HIS A 25 -9.22 -4.84 11.71
C HIS A 25 -9.27 -6.37 11.69
N PRO A 26 -9.90 -7.08 12.66
CA PRO A 26 -10.05 -8.53 12.58
C PRO A 26 -10.81 -8.98 11.34
N LEU A 27 -11.92 -8.32 11.01
CA LEU A 27 -12.77 -8.66 9.86
C LEU A 27 -12.04 -8.48 8.53
N VAL A 28 -11.29 -7.38 8.39
CA VAL A 28 -10.49 -7.10 7.18
C VAL A 28 -9.35 -8.11 7.04
N ARG A 29 -8.69 -8.48 8.14
CA ARG A 29 -7.64 -9.50 8.14
C ARG A 29 -8.19 -10.86 7.71
N GLU A 30 -9.31 -11.28 8.29
CA GLU A 30 -9.95 -12.55 7.98
C GLU A 30 -10.41 -12.60 6.51
N ALA A 31 -11.03 -11.51 6.02
CA ALA A 31 -11.43 -11.40 4.62
C ALA A 31 -10.24 -11.50 3.66
N ARG A 32 -9.11 -10.86 3.99
CA ARG A 32 -7.86 -10.95 3.22
C ARG A 32 -7.31 -12.37 3.21
N GLU A 33 -7.26 -13.02 4.38
CA GLU A 33 -6.76 -14.40 4.50
C GLU A 33 -7.63 -15.39 3.71
N ARG A 34 -8.95 -15.25 3.78
CA ARG A 34 -9.90 -16.02 2.96
C ARG A 34 -9.69 -15.81 1.47
N PHE A 35 -9.51 -14.55 1.04
CA PHE A 35 -9.23 -14.22 -0.36
C PHE A 35 -7.92 -14.85 -0.85
N LEU A 36 -6.83 -14.72 -0.08
CA LEU A 36 -5.53 -15.32 -0.43
C LEU A 36 -5.60 -16.85 -0.48
N ALA A 37 -6.32 -17.49 0.45
CA ALA A 37 -6.50 -18.94 0.45
C ALA A 37 -7.27 -19.42 -0.79
N LEU A 38 -8.30 -18.69 -1.21
CA LEU A 38 -9.07 -18.99 -2.42
C LEU A 38 -8.21 -18.91 -3.68
N GLU A 39 -7.46 -17.82 -3.84
CA GLU A 39 -6.63 -17.60 -5.03
C GLU A 39 -5.46 -18.59 -5.11
N ARG A 40 -4.91 -19.00 -3.96
CA ARG A 40 -3.94 -20.12 -3.91
C ARG A 40 -4.54 -21.43 -4.43
N ARG A 41 -5.77 -21.77 -4.00
CA ARG A 41 -6.46 -22.99 -4.47
C ARG A 41 -6.75 -22.95 -5.97
N ARG A 42 -6.93 -21.76 -6.55
CA ARG A 42 -7.14 -21.56 -7.99
C ARG A 42 -5.84 -21.62 -8.80
N GLY A 43 -4.68 -21.65 -8.15
CA GLY A 43 -3.40 -21.54 -8.84
C GLY A 43 -3.19 -20.18 -9.48
N THR A 44 -3.83 -19.12 -8.95
CA THR A 44 -3.68 -17.76 -9.48
C THR A 44 -2.21 -17.33 -9.38
N PRO A 45 -1.54 -16.98 -10.50
CA PRO A 45 -0.09 -16.77 -10.52
C PRO A 45 0.34 -15.46 -9.83
N LEU A 46 -0.57 -14.50 -9.67
CA LEU A 46 -0.30 -13.22 -9.04
C LEU A 46 -1.57 -12.64 -8.40
N VAL A 47 -1.45 -12.20 -7.15
CA VAL A 47 -2.50 -11.47 -6.43
C VAL A 47 -1.96 -10.09 -6.03
N VAL A 48 -2.78 -9.05 -6.20
CA VAL A 48 -2.43 -7.68 -5.82
C VAL A 48 -3.29 -7.25 -4.63
N LEU A 49 -2.63 -6.77 -3.57
CA LEU A 49 -3.27 -6.17 -2.40
C LEU A 49 -3.07 -4.65 -2.42
N ASP A 50 -4.14 -3.88 -2.65
CA ASP A 50 -4.11 -2.42 -2.55
C ASP A 50 -4.30 -1.99 -1.09
N ILE A 51 -3.21 -1.62 -0.41
CA ILE A 51 -3.19 -1.32 1.02
C ILE A 51 -2.66 0.12 1.23
N PRO A 52 -3.54 1.10 1.49
CA PRO A 52 -3.14 2.51 1.63
C PRO A 52 -2.13 2.80 2.75
N LEU A 53 -2.22 2.05 3.86
CA LEU A 53 -1.37 2.16 5.06
C LEU A 53 -0.45 0.94 5.22
N LEU A 54 0.09 0.46 4.09
CA LEU A 54 0.87 -0.78 4.03
C LEU A 54 2.01 -0.78 5.04
N TYR A 55 2.84 0.26 5.04
CA TYR A 55 4.05 0.33 5.87
C TYR A 55 3.74 0.73 7.31
N GLU A 56 2.72 1.53 7.52
CA GLU A 56 2.26 2.03 8.80
C GLU A 56 1.69 0.89 9.66
N THR A 57 1.09 -0.10 9.01
CA THR A 57 0.55 -1.31 9.66
C THR A 57 1.53 -2.49 9.63
N SER A 58 2.75 -2.31 9.12
CA SER A 58 3.71 -3.40 8.88
C SER A 58 3.16 -4.54 7.99
N SER A 59 2.14 -4.26 7.18
CA SER A 59 1.47 -5.25 6.33
C SER A 59 2.32 -5.70 5.16
N GLU A 60 3.40 -4.98 4.83
CA GLU A 60 4.37 -5.39 3.80
C GLU A 60 4.98 -6.76 4.09
N ARG A 61 5.03 -7.17 5.38
CA ARG A 61 5.55 -8.47 5.80
C ARG A 61 4.73 -9.65 5.29
N THR A 62 3.50 -9.40 4.83
CA THR A 62 2.61 -10.42 4.27
C THR A 62 2.65 -10.51 2.75
N CYS A 63 3.50 -9.71 2.09
CA CYS A 63 3.62 -9.65 0.64
C CYS A 63 4.99 -10.16 0.19
N ASP A 64 5.02 -10.88 -0.94
CA ASP A 64 6.27 -11.35 -1.55
C ASP A 64 7.08 -10.20 -2.17
N ALA A 65 6.37 -9.17 -2.66
CA ALA A 65 6.95 -7.95 -3.20
C ALA A 65 6.03 -6.76 -2.95
N VAL A 66 6.60 -5.56 -2.91
CA VAL A 66 5.91 -4.29 -2.74
C VAL A 66 6.18 -3.36 -3.91
N ALA A 67 5.11 -2.88 -4.54
CA ALA A 67 5.17 -1.83 -5.55
C ALA A 67 4.56 -0.52 -5.02
N VAL A 68 5.29 0.59 -5.15
CA VAL A 68 4.82 1.92 -4.77
C VAL A 68 4.54 2.76 -6.00
N VAL A 69 3.31 3.27 -6.12
CA VAL A 69 2.96 4.25 -7.15
C VAL A 69 3.34 5.64 -6.65
N SER A 70 4.21 6.34 -7.40
CA SER A 70 4.76 7.64 -7.00
C SER A 70 4.56 8.69 -8.09
N ALA A 71 4.34 9.94 -7.69
CA ALA A 71 4.31 11.10 -8.57
C ALA A 71 4.99 12.30 -7.89
N PRO A 72 5.54 13.26 -8.65
CA PRO A 72 5.95 14.54 -8.10
C PRO A 72 4.87 15.19 -7.24
N LEU A 73 5.27 15.81 -6.12
CA LEU A 73 4.35 16.38 -5.13
C LEU A 73 3.36 17.38 -5.75
N PHE A 74 3.82 18.24 -6.66
CA PHE A 74 2.96 19.22 -7.33
C PHE A 74 1.83 18.55 -8.15
N LEU A 75 2.10 17.42 -8.82
CA LEU A 75 1.09 16.66 -9.54
C LEU A 75 0.12 15.96 -8.60
N GLN A 76 0.59 15.48 -7.45
CA GLN A 76 -0.30 14.91 -6.43
C GLN A 76 -1.30 15.96 -5.93
N TRP A 77 -0.82 17.15 -5.59
CA TRP A 77 -1.66 18.28 -5.17
C TRP A 77 -2.64 18.72 -6.24
N GLN A 78 -2.17 18.88 -7.48
CA GLN A 78 -3.04 19.21 -8.61
C GLN A 78 -4.19 18.20 -8.74
N ARG A 79 -3.90 16.89 -8.68
CA ARG A 79 -4.92 15.83 -8.76
C ARG A 79 -5.88 15.85 -7.58
N LEU A 80 -5.39 16.10 -6.37
CA LEU A 80 -6.22 16.18 -5.18
C LEU A 80 -7.21 17.35 -5.26
N ARG A 81 -6.77 18.51 -5.75
CA ARG A 81 -7.62 19.70 -5.93
C ARG A 81 -8.79 19.46 -6.88
N HIS A 82 -8.65 18.57 -7.86
CA HIS A 82 -9.72 18.20 -8.77
C HIS A 82 -10.67 17.11 -8.24
N ARG A 83 -10.42 16.54 -7.05
CA ARG A 83 -11.32 15.54 -6.48
C ARG A 83 -12.52 16.21 -5.80
N PRO A 84 -13.71 15.58 -5.85
CA PRO A 84 -14.83 16.01 -5.02
C PRO A 84 -14.43 15.93 -3.53
N ASN A 85 -14.90 16.89 -2.73
CA ASN A 85 -14.60 17.00 -1.30
C ASN A 85 -13.11 17.28 -0.96
N PHE A 86 -12.39 17.97 -1.85
CA PHE A 86 -11.05 18.47 -1.55
C PHE A 86 -11.09 19.44 -0.35
N SER A 87 -10.18 19.22 0.60
CA SER A 87 -9.89 20.13 1.70
C SER A 87 -8.41 20.02 2.00
N GLU A 88 -7.71 21.15 1.94
CA GLU A 88 -6.27 21.19 2.19
C GLU A 88 -5.94 20.69 3.60
N ALA A 89 -6.67 21.16 4.62
CA ALA A 89 -6.54 20.69 5.99
C ALA A 89 -6.72 19.17 6.11
N ARG A 90 -7.72 18.61 5.41
CA ARG A 90 -7.96 17.16 5.38
C ARG A 90 -6.81 16.41 4.70
N VAL A 91 -6.29 16.91 3.58
CA VAL A 91 -5.16 16.30 2.88
C VAL A 91 -3.92 16.30 3.76
N VAL A 92 -3.61 17.42 4.41
CA VAL A 92 -2.47 17.54 5.33
C VAL A 92 -2.62 16.55 6.49
N ALA A 93 -3.81 16.46 7.09
CA ALA A 93 -4.09 15.50 8.17
C ALA A 93 -3.93 14.04 7.72
N ILE A 94 -4.30 13.70 6.48
CA ILE A 94 -4.10 12.36 5.91
C ILE A 94 -2.60 12.09 5.70
N LEU A 95 -1.87 13.04 5.11
CA LEU A 95 -0.43 12.90 4.84
C LEU A 95 0.38 12.76 6.13
N ALA A 96 -0.01 13.46 7.20
CA ALA A 96 0.64 13.37 8.51
C ALA A 96 0.55 11.96 9.14
N ARG A 97 -0.42 11.15 8.73
CA ARG A 97 -0.60 9.77 9.21
C ARG A 97 0.09 8.73 8.32
N GLN A 98 0.79 9.16 7.28
CA GLN A 98 1.42 8.28 6.30
C GLN A 98 2.93 8.47 6.25
N LEU A 99 3.63 7.40 5.89
CA LEU A 99 5.05 7.43 5.60
C LEU A 99 5.32 8.35 4.38
N PRO A 100 6.33 9.22 4.41
CA PRO A 100 6.65 10.07 3.26
C PRO A 100 6.95 9.26 2.00
N ASP A 101 6.50 9.74 0.84
CA ASP A 101 6.67 9.07 -0.46
C ASP A 101 8.14 8.69 -0.76
N ALA A 102 9.09 9.56 -0.42
CA ALA A 102 10.52 9.27 -0.57
C ALA A 102 10.97 8.04 0.24
N GLN A 103 10.42 7.86 1.45
CA GLN A 103 10.70 6.68 2.28
C GLN A 103 9.97 5.45 1.76
N LYS A 104 8.72 5.59 1.28
CA LYS A 104 7.99 4.50 0.60
C LYS A 104 8.79 3.96 -0.58
N ARG A 105 9.29 4.84 -1.46
CA ARG A 105 10.13 4.45 -2.61
C ARG A 105 11.41 3.73 -2.21
N ARG A 106 12.07 4.14 -1.13
CA ARG A 106 13.31 3.49 -0.64
C ARG A 106 13.06 2.07 -0.11
N ARG A 107 11.85 1.78 0.37
CA ARG A 107 11.49 0.48 0.96
C ARG A 107 10.83 -0.49 -0.01
N ALA A 108 10.40 -0.01 -1.18
CA ALA A 108 9.67 -0.79 -2.17
C ALA A 108 10.61 -1.61 -3.05
N ASP A 109 10.15 -2.77 -3.51
CA ASP A 109 10.87 -3.58 -4.49
C ASP A 109 10.70 -2.98 -5.91
N PHE A 110 9.56 -2.33 -6.15
CA PHE A 110 9.28 -1.64 -7.40
C PHE A 110 8.70 -0.24 -7.18
N VAL A 111 9.10 0.71 -8.03
CA VAL A 111 8.50 2.04 -8.08
C VAL A 111 7.80 2.22 -9.43
N ILE A 112 6.52 2.57 -9.38
CA ILE A 112 5.70 2.82 -10.55
C ILE A 112 5.53 4.34 -10.68
N PRO A 113 6.18 4.99 -11.67
CA PRO A 113 5.99 6.41 -11.91
C PRO A 113 4.59 6.67 -12.46
N SER A 114 3.86 7.60 -11.85
CA SER A 114 2.53 8.04 -12.27
C SER A 114 2.48 9.50 -12.69
N GLY A 115 3.62 10.11 -13.04
CA GLY A 115 3.74 11.52 -13.46
C GLY A 115 4.05 11.75 -14.95
N LEU A 116 4.44 10.72 -15.69
CA LEU A 116 5.01 10.82 -17.04
C LEU A 116 4.06 10.28 -18.13
N GLY A 117 2.76 10.23 -17.84
CA GLY A 117 1.73 9.69 -18.74
C GLY A 117 1.37 8.23 -18.48
N LYS A 118 0.14 7.86 -18.88
CA LYS A 118 -0.44 6.52 -18.61
C LYS A 118 0.31 5.39 -19.31
N ALA A 119 0.88 5.65 -20.50
CA ALA A 119 1.60 4.65 -21.27
C ALA A 119 2.84 4.13 -20.51
N LEU A 120 3.66 5.04 -19.97
CA LEU A 120 4.83 4.66 -19.19
C LEU A 120 4.44 3.91 -17.91
N THR A 121 3.44 4.38 -17.19
CA THR A 121 2.91 3.68 -16.00
C THR A 121 2.50 2.24 -16.33
N ARG A 122 1.79 2.03 -17.45
CA ARG A 122 1.37 0.70 -17.91
C ARG A 122 2.56 -0.17 -18.29
N GLN A 123 3.59 0.38 -18.92
CA GLN A 123 4.81 -0.34 -19.25
C GLN A 123 5.54 -0.83 -17.99
N HIS A 124 5.68 0.02 -16.96
CA HIS A 124 6.26 -0.38 -15.69
C HIS A 124 5.45 -1.49 -15.02
N ILE A 125 4.11 -1.37 -15.00
CA ILE A 125 3.24 -2.42 -14.45
C ILE A 125 3.40 -3.73 -15.21
N ALA A 126 3.40 -3.70 -16.55
CA ALA A 126 3.58 -4.89 -17.38
C ALA A 126 4.92 -5.57 -17.13
N HIS A 127 6.00 -4.79 -16.97
CA HIS A 127 7.31 -5.31 -16.60
C HIS A 127 7.30 -5.99 -15.23
N ILE A 128 6.72 -5.35 -14.21
CA ILE A 128 6.60 -5.94 -12.86
C ILE A 128 5.83 -7.25 -12.90
N VAL A 129 4.68 -7.29 -13.57
CA VAL A 129 3.85 -8.49 -13.71
C VAL A 129 4.63 -9.60 -14.41
N ALA A 130 5.32 -9.29 -15.51
CA ALA A 130 6.13 -10.28 -16.23
C ALA A 130 7.26 -10.83 -15.35
N THR A 131 7.94 -9.98 -14.58
CA THR A 131 9.02 -10.38 -13.67
C THR A 131 8.51 -11.30 -12.56
N LEU A 132 7.40 -10.94 -11.91
CA LEU A 132 6.84 -11.74 -10.81
C LEU A 132 6.23 -13.07 -11.28
N VAL A 133 5.52 -13.07 -12.41
CA VAL A 133 4.91 -14.31 -12.93
C VAL A 133 5.96 -15.27 -13.48
N ARG A 134 7.00 -14.78 -14.17
CA ARG A 134 8.09 -15.64 -14.68
C ARG A 134 9.00 -16.17 -13.58
N GLY A 135 9.29 -15.33 -12.57
CA GLY A 135 10.05 -15.76 -11.39
C GLY A 135 9.30 -16.73 -10.48
N GLY A 136 7.98 -16.87 -10.64
CA GLY A 136 7.15 -17.81 -9.87
C GLY A 136 6.99 -19.21 -10.47
N ALA A 137 7.42 -19.43 -11.72
CA ALA A 137 7.14 -20.67 -12.46
C ALA A 137 8.23 -21.77 -12.32
N GLY A 138 9.26 -21.56 -11.49
CA GLY A 138 10.29 -22.56 -11.27
C GLY A 138 11.34 -22.12 -10.25
N HIS A 139 11.22 -22.68 -9.04
CA HIS A 139 12.27 -22.82 -8.02
C HIS A 139 12.93 -21.56 -7.41
N CYS A 140 13.28 -21.71 -6.14
CA CYS A 140 14.40 -21.04 -5.50
C CYS A 140 15.61 -20.97 -6.45
N ASP A 141 15.91 -19.81 -7.02
CA ASP A 141 17.23 -19.14 -6.93
C ASP A 141 17.30 -17.89 -7.83
N ALA A 142 17.97 -16.87 -7.27
CA ALA A 142 18.42 -15.59 -7.87
C ALA A 142 17.31 -14.61 -8.32
N LEU A 143 17.14 -13.44 -7.66
CA LEU A 143 18.16 -12.43 -7.37
C LEU A 143 18.21 -12.02 -5.88
N PRO A 144 19.39 -11.81 -5.29
CA PRO A 144 19.51 -11.33 -3.93
C PRO A 144 19.29 -9.81 -3.89
N VAL A 145 18.05 -9.38 -3.62
CA VAL A 145 17.88 -8.09 -2.94
C VAL A 145 18.00 -8.40 -1.46
N ASP A 146 19.24 -8.28 -0.96
CA ASP A 146 19.68 -8.42 0.43
C ASP A 146 18.55 -8.21 1.46
N ARG A 147 17.84 -9.31 1.80
CA ARG A 147 16.75 -9.31 2.79
C ARG A 147 17.26 -8.93 4.19
N ALA A 148 18.58 -9.00 4.42
CA ALA A 148 19.19 -8.75 5.73
C ALA A 148 19.22 -7.26 6.11
N ARG A 149 19.19 -6.32 5.14
CA ARG A 149 19.19 -4.87 5.45
C ARG A 149 17.86 -4.31 5.96
N ARG A 150 16.75 -5.06 5.90
CA ARG A 150 15.44 -4.60 6.42
C ARG A 150 15.29 -4.74 7.94
N HIS A 151 16.11 -5.57 8.59
CA HIS A 151 15.99 -5.86 10.03
C HIS A 151 16.85 -4.97 10.94
N GLN A 152 17.74 -4.13 10.39
CA GLN A 152 18.62 -3.28 11.20
C GLN A 152 18.06 -1.88 11.50
N VAL A 153 17.02 -1.41 10.82
CA VAL A 153 16.50 -0.03 11.03
C VAL A 153 15.53 0.07 12.22
N SER A 154 14.97 -1.03 12.73
CA SER A 154 14.04 -1.02 13.87
C SER A 154 14.68 -1.18 15.25
N LYS A 155 16.01 -1.23 15.38
CA LYS A 155 16.69 -1.40 16.68
C LYS A 155 17.25 -0.11 17.31
N SER A 156 16.89 1.09 16.81
CA SER A 156 17.47 2.34 17.32
C SER A 156 16.54 3.28 18.08
N HIS A 157 15.31 2.87 18.42
CA HIS A 157 14.47 3.64 19.35
C HIS A 157 13.84 2.66 20.34
N ALA A 158 14.62 2.35 21.36
CA ALA A 158 14.11 1.95 22.67
C ALA A 158 13.46 3.15 23.35
#